data_AF-A0A954ZAY9-F1
#
_entry.id   AF-A0A954ZAY9-F1
#
_cell.length_a   1.000
_cell.length_b   1.000
_cell.length_c   1.000
_cell.angle_alpha   90.00
_cell.angle_beta   90.00
_cell.angle_gamma   90.00
#
_symmetry.space_group_name_H-M   'P 1'
#
loop_
_entity.id
_entity.type
_entity.pdbx_description
1 polymer ?
#
loop_
_entity_poly.entity_id
_entity_poly.type
_entity_poly.pdbx_seq_one_letter_code
_entity_poly.pdbx_strand_id
1 'polypeptide(L)'
;VQNHSWIGSFDSSGTPEMPDGDNVRALQKFDYMTDSANGGDGLTAVVGLNNSTGPIPYLLAHGYNAIAVGRSDGIHSSGLTQVQASFAYGPGRSKPDLVAAMPSSSGATSAVSGAAALLYEAVAGTDAENSETVKALLLAGATKDEFLQSETTTWTRTFTQPLDDTFGAGELNVKNSYLIQLGGQYEPTENEPTSNVGMYGWDYQNRKADPNVDDLYYRLEIPTETVANEFSIILTWNHAGALSGGTTYNPAPSLQNLDLALYDDQGSFIAIQSDAALDDALDKSVSTVDNVEHIYVRDDPETSAFEGLLPGVYTLKVSGAAGWDYGLAWRTQTQLAVYNELTETLTPLIDADFDDNGVIDGVDFLIWQQHAGTLVNASRNQGDADGDGDVDADDLLGFNAALGPTPLASVLAIHAVPEPAGLGIALMVSAAAAVRRYRRRQ
;
A
#
# COMPACT_ATOMS: atom_id res chain seq x y z
N VAL A 1 -11.92 9.19 9.47
CA VAL A 1 -11.97 7.72 9.74
C VAL A 1 -13.12 7.37 10.68
N GLN A 2 -13.97 6.42 10.31
CA GLN A 2 -14.93 5.77 11.23
C GLN A 2 -14.50 4.33 11.52
N ASN A 3 -14.48 3.96 12.80
CA ASN A 3 -14.16 2.61 13.24
C ASN A 3 -15.44 1.86 13.63
N HIS A 4 -15.64 0.68 13.03
CA HIS A 4 -16.70 -0.25 13.37
C HIS A 4 -16.11 -1.61 13.76
N SER A 5 -15.39 -1.65 14.89
CA SER A 5 -14.83 -2.88 15.51
C SER A 5 -15.91 -3.81 16.11
N TRP A 6 -17.04 -3.99 15.42
CA TRP A 6 -18.18 -4.83 15.81
C TRP A 6 -18.88 -5.38 14.57
N ILE A 7 -19.66 -6.45 14.75
CA ILE A 7 -20.54 -7.02 13.72
C ILE A 7 -22.00 -7.03 14.22
N GLY A 8 -22.96 -7.08 13.31
CA GLY A 8 -24.38 -7.12 13.65
C GLY A 8 -25.26 -7.56 12.49
N SER A 9 -26.56 -7.63 12.73
CA SER A 9 -27.58 -7.87 11.72
C SER A 9 -28.91 -7.25 12.15
N PHE A 10 -29.70 -6.82 11.17
CA PHE A 10 -31.11 -6.50 11.36
C PHE A 10 -32.03 -7.73 11.30
N ASP A 11 -31.51 -8.89 10.91
CA ASP A 11 -32.28 -10.13 10.92
C ASP A 11 -32.75 -10.48 12.35
N SER A 12 -33.99 -10.95 12.44
CA SER A 12 -34.65 -11.26 13.70
C SER A 12 -34.00 -12.37 14.53
N SER A 13 -33.20 -13.25 13.91
CA SER A 13 -32.45 -14.29 14.64
C SER A 13 -31.19 -13.73 15.33
N GLY A 14 -30.74 -12.54 14.92
CA GLY A 14 -29.50 -11.94 15.39
C GLY A 14 -28.23 -12.57 14.82
N THR A 15 -28.34 -13.51 13.87
CA THR A 15 -27.18 -14.10 13.19
C THR A 15 -26.56 -13.08 12.22
N PRO A 16 -25.29 -12.65 12.43
CA PRO A 16 -24.65 -11.61 11.63
C PRO A 16 -24.60 -11.92 10.13
N GLU A 17 -24.50 -13.19 9.77
CA GLU A 17 -24.37 -13.65 8.39
C GLU A 17 -25.71 -13.77 7.66
N MET A 18 -26.85 -13.62 8.34
CA MET A 18 -28.16 -13.77 7.70
C MET A 18 -28.55 -12.52 6.89
N PRO A 19 -29.00 -12.69 5.63
CA PRO A 19 -29.55 -11.60 4.84
C PRO A 19 -30.85 -11.08 5.43
N ASP A 20 -31.04 -9.77 5.33
CA ASP A 20 -32.30 -9.10 5.67
C ASP A 20 -32.45 -7.84 4.80
N GLY A 21 -33.68 -7.45 4.48
CA GLY A 21 -33.94 -6.25 3.66
C GLY A 21 -33.46 -4.96 4.32
N ASP A 22 -33.47 -4.89 5.65
CA ASP A 22 -32.96 -3.74 6.40
C ASP A 22 -31.43 -3.73 6.46
N ASN A 23 -30.75 -4.88 6.39
CA ASN A 23 -29.29 -4.92 6.16
C ASN A 23 -28.94 -4.25 4.82
N VAL A 24 -29.64 -4.59 3.73
CA VAL A 24 -29.44 -3.98 2.41
C VAL A 24 -29.67 -2.48 2.42
N ARG A 25 -30.77 -2.01 3.04
CA ARG A 25 -31.06 -0.58 3.16
C ARG A 25 -30.01 0.18 3.97
N ALA A 26 -29.45 -0.46 5.01
CA ALA A 26 -28.37 0.13 5.79
C ALA A 26 -27.09 0.23 4.98
N LEU A 27 -26.71 -0.83 4.24
CA LEU A 27 -25.54 -0.84 3.36
C LEU A 27 -25.60 0.24 2.29
N GLN A 28 -26.73 0.37 1.60
CA GLN A 28 -26.95 1.42 0.61
C GLN A 28 -26.68 2.81 1.21
N LYS A 29 -27.28 3.11 2.37
CA LYS A 29 -27.10 4.40 3.05
C LYS A 29 -25.67 4.60 3.54
N PHE A 30 -25.03 3.51 3.96
CA PHE A 30 -23.66 3.54 4.44
C PHE A 30 -22.70 3.89 3.32
N ASP A 31 -22.76 3.20 2.17
CA ASP A 31 -21.92 3.53 1.01
C ASP A 31 -22.22 4.94 0.47
N TYR A 32 -23.50 5.33 0.38
CA TYR A 32 -23.85 6.71 0.01
C TYR A 32 -23.24 7.74 0.96
N MET A 33 -23.27 7.48 2.27
CA MET A 33 -22.73 8.38 3.28
C MET A 33 -21.22 8.43 3.23
N THR A 34 -20.54 7.31 3.00
CA THR A 34 -19.07 7.29 2.90
C THR A 34 -18.58 7.99 1.64
N ASP A 35 -19.28 7.89 0.51
CA ASP A 35 -18.96 8.62 -0.73
C ASP A 35 -19.26 10.12 -0.61
N SER A 36 -20.45 10.48 -0.13
CA SER A 36 -20.89 11.90 -0.08
C SER A 36 -20.39 12.70 1.13
N ALA A 37 -19.64 12.07 2.04
CA ALA A 37 -19.09 12.75 3.22
C ALA A 37 -18.09 13.85 2.84
N ASN A 38 -17.87 14.77 3.77
CA ASN A 38 -16.84 15.83 3.67
C ASN A 38 -16.91 16.73 2.42
N GLY A 39 -18.08 16.79 1.77
CA GLY A 39 -18.28 17.61 0.57
C GLY A 39 -17.98 16.87 -0.73
N GLY A 40 -17.80 15.55 -0.68
CA GLY A 40 -17.51 14.70 -1.83
C GLY A 40 -16.16 13.99 -1.75
N ASP A 41 -15.28 14.42 -0.84
CA ASP A 41 -13.95 13.80 -0.62
C ASP A 41 -14.05 12.41 0.05
N GLY A 42 -15.26 12.07 0.50
CA GLY A 42 -15.59 10.80 1.11
C GLY A 42 -15.06 10.64 2.54
N LEU A 43 -15.26 9.44 3.08
CA LEU A 43 -14.93 9.06 4.44
C LEU A 43 -14.46 7.61 4.47
N THR A 44 -13.21 7.39 4.91
CA THR A 44 -12.74 6.03 5.20
C THR A 44 -13.49 5.44 6.39
N ALA A 45 -14.30 4.43 6.13
CA ALA A 45 -14.93 3.60 7.14
C ALA A 45 -14.24 2.23 7.18
N VAL A 46 -13.86 1.81 8.39
CA VAL A 46 -13.17 0.54 8.63
C VAL A 46 -14.08 -0.36 9.44
N VAL A 47 -14.38 -1.56 8.93
CA VAL A 47 -15.41 -2.45 9.46
C VAL A 47 -14.83 -3.81 9.82
N GLY A 48 -15.25 -4.34 10.97
CA GLY A 48 -14.75 -5.62 11.45
C GLY A 48 -15.50 -6.82 10.88
N LEU A 49 -14.81 -7.96 10.87
CA LEU A 49 -15.35 -9.26 10.50
C LEU A 49 -15.58 -10.15 11.74
N ASN A 50 -16.23 -11.31 11.57
CA ASN A 50 -16.38 -12.25 12.69
C ASN A 50 -15.04 -12.91 13.03
N ASN A 51 -14.85 -13.39 14.27
CA ASN A 51 -13.63 -14.09 14.71
C ASN A 51 -13.74 -15.61 14.46
N SER A 52 -14.12 -15.99 13.24
CA SER A 52 -14.33 -17.37 12.82
C SER A 52 -14.26 -17.48 11.30
N THR A 53 -13.80 -18.60 10.76
CA THR A 53 -13.67 -18.88 9.32
C THR A 53 -15.02 -19.14 8.60
N GLY A 54 -16.02 -18.31 8.87
CA GLY A 54 -17.36 -18.40 8.31
C GLY A 54 -17.65 -17.36 7.22
N PRO A 55 -18.89 -17.29 6.73
CA PRO A 55 -19.30 -16.28 5.74
C PRO A 55 -19.13 -14.85 6.26
N ILE A 56 -19.03 -13.89 5.33
CA ILE A 56 -18.95 -12.46 5.65
C ILE A 56 -20.25 -12.00 6.36
N PRO A 57 -20.15 -11.34 7.53
CA PRO A 57 -21.28 -10.69 8.20
C PRO A 57 -21.98 -9.71 7.26
N TYR A 58 -23.31 -9.72 7.23
CA TYR A 58 -24.08 -8.98 6.23
C TYR A 58 -23.99 -7.46 6.43
N LEU A 59 -24.14 -6.99 7.66
CA LEU A 59 -24.20 -5.57 7.96
C LEU A 59 -22.79 -4.93 7.88
N LEU A 60 -22.68 -3.82 7.16
CA LEU A 60 -21.46 -3.03 6.88
C LEU A 60 -20.36 -3.74 6.06
N ALA A 61 -20.03 -5.00 6.37
CA ALA A 61 -18.93 -5.70 5.70
C ALA A 61 -19.24 -6.11 4.24
N HIS A 62 -20.51 -6.09 3.83
CA HIS A 62 -20.90 -6.20 2.42
C HIS A 62 -20.87 -4.84 1.70
N GLY A 63 -20.46 -3.74 2.35
CA GLY A 63 -20.33 -2.44 1.71
C GLY A 63 -19.25 -2.42 0.64
N TYR A 64 -19.40 -1.57 -0.38
CA TYR A 64 -18.36 -1.32 -1.38
C TYR A 64 -17.27 -0.41 -0.82
N ASN A 65 -17.66 0.64 -0.10
CA ASN A 65 -16.78 1.78 0.16
C ASN A 65 -15.94 1.58 1.42
N ALA A 66 -16.38 0.71 2.32
CA ALA A 66 -15.63 0.39 3.53
C ALA A 66 -14.42 -0.51 3.26
N ILE A 67 -13.49 -0.47 4.21
CA ILE A 67 -12.37 -1.40 4.35
C ILE A 67 -12.78 -2.44 5.39
N ALA A 68 -13.15 -3.64 4.95
CA ALA A 68 -13.42 -4.77 5.82
C ALA A 68 -12.11 -5.42 6.25
N VAL A 69 -11.93 -5.60 7.55
CA VAL A 69 -10.63 -5.98 8.13
C VAL A 69 -10.68 -7.34 8.80
N GLY A 70 -9.79 -8.21 8.34
CA GLY A 70 -9.52 -9.53 8.91
C GLY A 70 -8.26 -9.56 9.77
N ARG A 71 -7.81 -10.77 10.12
CA ARG A 71 -6.62 -11.03 10.94
C ARG A 71 -5.58 -11.76 10.10
N SER A 72 -4.30 -11.47 10.31
CA SER A 72 -3.23 -12.13 9.56
C SER A 72 -3.10 -13.63 9.85
N ASP A 73 -3.67 -14.13 10.95
CA ASP A 73 -3.72 -15.56 11.22
C ASP A 73 -4.86 -16.30 10.49
N GLY A 74 -5.65 -15.59 9.67
CA GLY A 74 -6.73 -16.16 8.87
C GLY A 74 -7.98 -16.54 9.67
N ILE A 75 -8.04 -16.30 10.99
CA ILE A 75 -9.17 -16.72 11.85
C ILE A 75 -10.24 -15.62 11.89
N HIS A 76 -10.79 -15.31 10.72
CA HIS A 76 -11.87 -14.34 10.53
C HIS A 76 -12.83 -14.76 9.42
N SER A 77 -14.00 -14.12 9.33
CA SER A 77 -14.92 -14.39 8.23
C SER A 77 -14.28 -14.03 6.91
N SER A 78 -14.37 -14.87 5.90
CA SER A 78 -13.65 -14.69 4.64
C SER A 78 -14.46 -15.19 3.44
N GLY A 79 -13.98 -14.89 2.24
CA GLY A 79 -14.60 -15.24 0.97
C GLY A 79 -15.53 -14.17 0.41
N LEU A 80 -16.45 -14.60 -0.44
CA LEU A 80 -17.31 -13.68 -1.18
C LEU A 80 -18.46 -13.11 -0.34
N THR A 81 -18.80 -11.83 -0.57
CA THR A 81 -20.07 -11.27 -0.11
C THR A 81 -21.26 -12.10 -0.59
N GLN A 82 -22.28 -12.25 0.24
CA GLN A 82 -23.32 -13.25 -0.02
C GLN A 82 -24.39 -12.74 -0.98
N VAL A 83 -24.63 -13.51 -2.05
CA VAL A 83 -25.67 -13.22 -3.05
C VAL A 83 -26.87 -14.13 -2.80
N GLN A 84 -27.93 -13.60 -2.19
CA GLN A 84 -29.23 -14.28 -2.11
C GLN A 84 -30.30 -13.47 -2.85
N ALA A 85 -31.08 -14.12 -3.72
CA ALA A 85 -31.90 -13.46 -4.75
C ALA A 85 -32.90 -12.40 -4.24
N SER A 86 -33.30 -12.43 -2.96
CA SER A 86 -34.21 -11.43 -2.38
C SER A 86 -33.52 -10.32 -1.58
N PHE A 87 -32.23 -10.45 -1.30
CA PHE A 87 -31.51 -9.60 -0.33
C PHE A 87 -30.07 -9.27 -0.74
N ALA A 88 -29.69 -9.51 -2.00
CA ALA A 88 -28.33 -9.24 -2.47
C ALA A 88 -28.05 -7.72 -2.50
N TYR A 89 -26.85 -7.35 -2.03
CA TYR A 89 -26.30 -6.01 -2.21
C TYR A 89 -25.08 -6.09 -3.14
N GLY A 90 -25.40 -6.24 -4.43
CA GLY A 90 -24.42 -6.49 -5.49
C GLY A 90 -24.03 -7.97 -5.63
N PRO A 91 -23.18 -8.28 -6.63
CA PRO A 91 -22.53 -9.58 -6.80
C PRO A 91 -21.59 -9.95 -5.64
N GLY A 92 -21.09 -11.18 -5.66
CA GLY A 92 -20.12 -11.68 -4.70
C GLY A 92 -18.74 -11.08 -4.96
N ARG A 93 -18.19 -10.39 -3.96
CA ARG A 93 -16.89 -9.70 -3.96
C ARG A 93 -16.01 -10.25 -2.85
N SER A 94 -14.72 -10.36 -3.08
CA SER A 94 -13.78 -10.89 -2.09
C SER A 94 -13.65 -9.96 -0.89
N LYS A 95 -13.72 -10.55 0.32
CA LYS A 95 -13.46 -9.88 1.60
C LYS A 95 -12.67 -10.82 2.52
N PRO A 96 -11.76 -10.32 3.38
CA PRO A 96 -11.51 -8.92 3.73
C PRO A 96 -10.87 -8.09 2.60
N ASP A 97 -10.87 -6.76 2.76
CA ASP A 97 -10.04 -5.88 1.93
C ASP A 97 -8.58 -5.88 2.40
N LEU A 98 -8.35 -6.03 3.71
CA LEU A 98 -7.03 -5.95 4.35
C LEU A 98 -7.01 -6.80 5.63
N VAL A 99 -5.86 -7.33 6.02
CA VAL A 99 -5.67 -7.98 7.34
C VAL A 99 -4.64 -7.24 8.19
N ALA A 100 -4.66 -7.48 9.50
CA ALA A 100 -3.64 -6.96 10.40
C ALA A 100 -3.28 -8.01 11.47
N ALA A 101 -2.02 -7.99 11.92
CA ALA A 101 -1.46 -8.91 12.91
C ALA A 101 -1.99 -8.64 14.33
N MET A 102 -3.28 -8.90 14.54
CA MET A 102 -3.98 -8.70 15.81
C MET A 102 -4.72 -9.98 16.23
N PRO A 103 -4.84 -10.26 17.53
CA PRO A 103 -5.46 -11.49 18.04
C PRO A 103 -7.00 -11.46 18.00
N SER A 104 -7.61 -10.44 17.39
CA SER A 104 -9.05 -10.33 17.18
C SER A 104 -9.35 -9.42 15.99
N SER A 105 -10.44 -9.68 15.28
CA SER A 105 -10.90 -8.84 14.17
C SER A 105 -11.24 -7.41 14.61
N SER A 106 -11.77 -7.23 15.82
CA SER A 106 -12.01 -5.91 16.41
C SER A 106 -10.71 -5.15 16.68
N GLY A 107 -9.68 -5.86 17.17
CA GLY A 107 -8.31 -5.35 17.30
C GLY A 107 -7.71 -4.99 15.95
N ALA A 108 -7.81 -5.85 14.95
CA ALA A 108 -7.33 -5.60 13.59
C ALA A 108 -8.01 -4.37 12.97
N THR A 109 -9.34 -4.28 13.07
CA THR A 109 -10.14 -3.12 12.63
C THR A 109 -9.65 -1.82 13.28
N SER A 110 -9.31 -1.86 14.58
CA SER A 110 -8.77 -0.70 15.29
C SER A 110 -7.36 -0.32 14.85
N ALA A 111 -6.50 -1.30 14.53
CA ALA A 111 -5.16 -1.06 14.00
C ALA A 111 -5.22 -0.38 12.63
N VAL A 112 -6.04 -0.90 11.71
CA VAL A 112 -6.24 -0.29 10.37
C VAL A 112 -6.88 1.11 10.49
N SER A 113 -7.84 1.30 11.42
CA SER A 113 -8.41 2.63 11.68
C SER A 113 -7.35 3.63 12.17
N GLY A 114 -6.45 3.18 13.05
CA GLY A 114 -5.33 3.99 13.54
C GLY A 114 -4.33 4.33 12.44
N ALA A 115 -3.99 3.36 11.59
CA ALA A 115 -3.14 3.58 10.43
C ALA A 115 -3.75 4.57 9.43
N ALA A 116 -5.04 4.43 9.10
CA ALA A 116 -5.75 5.39 8.28
C ALA A 116 -5.73 6.79 8.90
N ALA A 117 -5.90 6.93 10.22
CA ALA A 117 -5.86 8.22 10.89
C ALA A 117 -4.47 8.89 10.85
N LEU A 118 -3.39 8.10 11.03
CA LEU A 118 -2.02 8.60 10.84
C LEU A 118 -1.76 9.00 9.39
N LEU A 119 -2.27 8.22 8.44
CA LEU A 119 -2.14 8.53 7.02
C LEU A 119 -2.88 9.82 6.66
N TYR A 120 -4.08 10.04 7.21
CA TYR A 120 -4.81 11.31 7.06
C TYR A 120 -4.01 12.53 7.56
N GLU A 121 -3.17 12.37 8.58
CA GLU A 121 -2.26 13.44 9.01
C GLU A 121 -1.13 13.66 7.99
N ALA A 122 -0.61 12.59 7.38
CA ALA A 122 0.47 12.66 6.39
C ALA A 122 0.02 13.19 5.02
N VAL A 123 -1.24 12.94 4.64
CA VAL A 123 -1.82 13.40 3.36
C VAL A 123 -2.48 14.77 3.45
N ALA A 124 -2.44 15.40 4.63
CA ALA A 124 -3.26 16.58 4.90
C ALA A 124 -3.01 17.72 3.90
N GLY A 125 -4.09 18.22 3.28
CA GLY A 125 -4.05 19.28 2.28
C GLY A 125 -3.58 18.86 0.87
N THR A 126 -3.53 17.57 0.56
CA THR A 126 -3.32 17.04 -0.80
C THR A 126 -4.53 16.26 -1.28
N ASP A 127 -4.60 15.95 -2.59
CA ASP A 127 -5.69 15.14 -3.14
C ASP A 127 -5.70 13.68 -2.63
N ALA A 128 -4.66 13.25 -1.91
CA ALA A 128 -4.64 11.96 -1.22
C ALA A 128 -5.55 11.91 0.02
N GLU A 129 -6.13 13.03 0.46
CA GLU A 129 -7.19 13.04 1.47
C GLU A 129 -8.47 12.32 1.01
N ASN A 130 -8.68 12.17 -0.30
CA ASN A 130 -9.85 11.46 -0.83
C ASN A 130 -9.87 10.01 -0.35
N SER A 131 -11.04 9.53 0.05
CA SER A 131 -11.19 8.24 0.73
C SER A 131 -10.75 7.04 -0.10
N GLU A 132 -10.91 7.13 -1.41
CA GLU A 132 -10.47 6.21 -2.45
C GLU A 132 -8.94 6.14 -2.47
N THR A 133 -8.26 7.28 -2.44
CA THR A 133 -6.79 7.34 -2.42
C THR A 133 -6.25 6.81 -1.10
N VAL A 134 -6.87 7.14 0.04
CA VAL A 134 -6.51 6.56 1.35
C VAL A 134 -6.68 5.04 1.35
N LYS A 135 -7.76 4.52 0.75
CA LYS A 135 -7.95 3.07 0.60
C LYS A 135 -6.86 2.48 -0.29
N ALA A 136 -6.57 3.08 -1.45
CA ALA A 136 -5.51 2.63 -2.34
C ALA A 136 -4.14 2.58 -1.65
N LEU A 137 -3.77 3.63 -0.92
CA LEU A 137 -2.50 3.72 -0.17
C LEU A 137 -2.34 2.58 0.85
N LEU A 138 -3.40 2.31 1.63
CA LEU A 138 -3.37 1.25 2.66
C LEU A 138 -3.26 -0.15 2.05
N LEU A 139 -3.99 -0.39 0.96
CA LEU A 139 -4.02 -1.69 0.28
C LEU A 139 -2.73 -1.93 -0.52
N ALA A 140 -2.23 -0.92 -1.25
CA ALA A 140 -0.99 -1.02 -2.01
C ALA A 140 0.22 -1.21 -1.08
N GLY A 141 0.18 -0.57 0.09
CA GLY A 141 1.20 -0.71 1.13
C GLY A 141 1.27 -2.09 1.76
N ALA A 142 0.22 -2.91 1.66
CA ALA A 142 0.13 -4.20 2.35
C ALA A 142 1.24 -5.19 1.94
N THR A 143 1.81 -5.89 2.90
CA THR A 143 2.80 -6.96 2.71
C THR A 143 2.11 -8.30 2.51
N LYS A 144 2.84 -9.26 1.90
CA LYS A 144 2.38 -10.65 1.76
C LYS A 144 3.37 -11.68 2.29
N ASP A 145 4.56 -11.26 2.74
CA ASP A 145 5.65 -12.14 3.20
C ASP A 145 5.21 -13.14 4.28
N GLU A 146 4.26 -12.73 5.11
CA GLU A 146 3.71 -13.50 6.23
C GLU A 146 2.90 -14.72 5.74
N PHE A 147 2.49 -14.72 4.48
CA PHE A 147 1.64 -15.74 3.86
C PHE A 147 2.39 -16.61 2.83
N LEU A 148 3.71 -16.40 2.66
CA LEU A 148 4.50 -17.08 1.63
C LEU A 148 5.10 -18.43 2.08
N GLN A 149 4.89 -18.86 3.33
CA GLN A 149 5.67 -19.96 3.92
C GLN A 149 4.84 -21.03 4.65
N SER A 150 3.62 -21.27 4.21
CA SER A 150 2.77 -22.31 4.78
C SER A 150 2.27 -23.24 3.68
N GLU A 151 2.49 -24.55 3.85
CA GLU A 151 1.91 -25.61 2.99
C GLU A 151 0.37 -25.54 2.90
N THR A 152 -0.27 -24.66 3.69
CA THR A 152 -1.72 -24.57 3.87
C THR A 152 -2.31 -23.18 3.61
N THR A 153 -1.49 -22.14 3.40
CA THR A 153 -1.95 -20.77 3.16
C THR A 153 -0.99 -20.07 2.22
N THR A 154 -1.47 -19.72 1.03
CA THR A 154 -0.74 -18.94 0.02
C THR A 154 -1.64 -17.78 -0.35
N TRP A 155 -1.10 -16.56 -0.37
CA TRP A 155 -1.83 -15.39 -0.86
C TRP A 155 -1.98 -15.50 -2.38
N THR A 156 -3.19 -15.34 -2.90
CA THR A 156 -3.47 -15.49 -4.33
C THR A 156 -4.44 -14.44 -4.85
N ARG A 157 -4.31 -14.10 -6.13
CA ARG A 157 -5.31 -13.33 -6.88
C ARG A 157 -5.43 -13.87 -8.30
N THR A 158 -6.46 -13.44 -9.02
CA THR A 158 -6.62 -13.71 -10.46
C THR A 158 -7.00 -12.42 -11.19
N PHE A 159 -6.99 -12.43 -12.52
CA PHE A 159 -7.38 -11.26 -13.30
C PHE A 159 -8.78 -10.74 -13.00
N THR A 160 -9.70 -11.57 -12.52
CA THR A 160 -11.08 -11.16 -12.19
C THR A 160 -11.38 -11.22 -10.70
N GLN A 161 -10.36 -11.47 -9.88
CA GLN A 161 -10.45 -11.52 -8.43
C GLN A 161 -9.22 -10.81 -7.87
N PRO A 162 -9.28 -9.48 -7.69
CA PRO A 162 -8.13 -8.63 -7.37
C PRO A 162 -7.56 -8.94 -5.98
N LEU A 163 -8.41 -9.41 -5.06
CA LEU A 163 -8.04 -9.65 -3.67
C LEU A 163 -8.07 -11.13 -3.33
N ASP A 164 -7.20 -11.53 -2.40
CA ASP A 164 -7.25 -12.86 -1.81
C ASP A 164 -8.51 -13.01 -0.93
N ASP A 165 -9.22 -14.12 -1.07
CA ASP A 165 -10.46 -14.36 -0.34
C ASP A 165 -10.27 -14.44 1.18
N THR A 166 -9.07 -14.74 1.67
CA THR A 166 -8.76 -14.83 3.09
C THR A 166 -8.02 -13.61 3.59
N PHE A 167 -7.04 -13.11 2.84
CA PHE A 167 -6.10 -12.09 3.30
C PHE A 167 -6.31 -10.72 2.64
N GLY A 168 -7.25 -10.59 1.70
CA GLY A 168 -7.51 -9.36 0.99
C GLY A 168 -6.29 -8.89 0.20
N ALA A 169 -5.94 -7.61 0.31
CA ALA A 169 -4.71 -7.07 -0.24
C ALA A 169 -3.45 -7.50 0.53
N GLY A 170 -3.55 -8.13 1.70
CA GLY A 170 -2.43 -8.56 2.53
C GLY A 170 -2.42 -7.94 3.93
N GLU A 171 -1.28 -8.04 4.63
CA GLU A 171 -1.10 -7.49 5.97
C GLU A 171 -0.81 -5.99 5.93
N LEU A 172 -1.51 -5.23 6.79
CA LEU A 172 -1.29 -3.80 6.98
C LEU A 172 0.18 -3.48 7.25
N ASN A 173 0.77 -2.67 6.38
CA ASN A 173 2.08 -2.07 6.62
C ASN A 173 1.98 -0.53 6.56
N VAL A 174 2.09 0.09 7.74
CA VAL A 174 1.96 1.54 7.90
C VAL A 174 3.15 2.28 7.28
N LYS A 175 4.37 1.72 7.35
CA LYS A 175 5.57 2.32 6.75
C LYS A 175 5.37 2.41 5.24
N ASN A 176 5.04 1.29 4.58
CA ASN A 176 4.84 1.27 3.13
C ASN A 176 3.76 2.26 2.68
N SER A 177 2.61 2.30 3.37
CA SER A 177 1.54 3.26 3.06
C SER A 177 2.03 4.72 3.14
N TYR A 178 2.87 5.03 4.13
CA TYR A 178 3.48 6.35 4.30
C TYR A 178 4.56 6.64 3.23
N LEU A 179 5.38 5.66 2.85
CA LEU A 179 6.37 5.81 1.78
C LEU A 179 5.69 6.07 0.42
N ILE A 180 4.58 5.38 0.13
CA ILE A 180 3.78 5.66 -1.06
C ILE A 180 3.32 7.11 -1.08
N GLN A 181 2.78 7.61 0.05
CA GLN A 181 2.38 9.01 0.19
C GLN A 181 3.56 9.97 -0.09
N LEU A 182 4.74 9.69 0.46
CA LEU A 182 5.96 10.49 0.24
C LEU A 182 6.44 10.48 -1.21
N GLY A 183 6.14 9.42 -1.96
CA GLY A 183 6.42 9.30 -3.39
C GLY A 183 5.75 10.38 -4.25
N GLY A 184 4.62 10.92 -3.75
CA GLY A 184 3.91 12.06 -4.35
C GLY A 184 2.86 11.69 -5.40
N GLN A 185 2.13 12.72 -5.83
CA GLN A 185 1.08 12.60 -6.85
C GLN A 185 1.67 12.62 -8.26
N TYR A 186 1.20 11.74 -9.13
CA TYR A 186 1.52 11.77 -10.56
C TYR A 186 0.24 11.78 -11.40
N GLU A 187 0.18 12.67 -12.37
CA GLU A 187 -0.98 12.79 -13.26
C GLU A 187 -0.84 11.87 -14.49
N PRO A 188 -1.94 11.25 -14.96
CA PRO A 188 -1.96 10.44 -16.16
C PRO A 188 -2.05 11.31 -17.41
N THR A 189 -1.81 10.67 -18.56
CA THR A 189 -2.10 11.23 -19.88
C THR A 189 -3.03 10.32 -20.67
N GLU A 190 -3.89 10.88 -21.52
CA GLU A 190 -4.70 10.11 -22.49
C GLU A 190 -3.90 9.70 -23.74
N ASN A 191 -2.63 10.13 -23.81
CA ASN A 191 -1.66 9.81 -24.86
C ASN A 191 -0.38 9.24 -24.22
N GLU A 192 0.64 8.95 -25.03
CA GLU A 192 1.95 8.51 -24.55
C GLU A 192 2.50 9.42 -23.44
N PRO A 193 2.76 8.88 -22.22
CA PRO A 193 3.31 9.68 -21.14
C PRO A 193 4.76 10.10 -21.43
N THR A 194 5.05 11.39 -21.23
CA THR A 194 6.37 11.97 -21.53
C THR A 194 7.34 11.97 -20.33
N SER A 195 6.87 11.57 -19.15
CA SER A 195 7.64 11.52 -17.91
C SER A 195 7.32 10.23 -17.16
N ASN A 196 8.32 9.70 -16.45
CA ASN A 196 8.13 8.54 -15.62
C ASN A 196 7.52 8.93 -14.27
N VAL A 197 6.73 8.01 -13.71
CA VAL A 197 6.38 8.03 -12.29
C VAL A 197 7.55 7.55 -11.44
N GLY A 198 7.56 7.92 -10.16
CA GLY A 198 8.51 7.39 -9.19
C GLY A 198 8.21 5.94 -8.78
N MET A 199 9.14 5.31 -8.07
CA MET A 199 8.98 3.94 -7.55
C MET A 199 7.84 3.82 -6.56
N TYR A 200 7.59 4.91 -5.84
CA TYR A 200 6.48 5.11 -4.93
C TYR A 200 5.64 6.27 -5.45
N GLY A 201 4.33 6.16 -5.37
CA GLY A 201 3.46 7.27 -5.70
C GLY A 201 1.99 6.92 -5.67
N TRP A 202 1.19 7.95 -5.86
CA TRP A 202 -0.26 7.85 -5.86
C TRP A 202 -0.86 8.82 -6.86
N ASP A 203 -2.15 8.69 -7.10
CA ASP A 203 -2.93 9.65 -7.86
C ASP A 203 -4.38 9.67 -7.39
N TYR A 204 -5.05 10.81 -7.59
CA TYR A 204 -6.48 10.95 -7.47
C TYR A 204 -7.00 11.65 -8.73
N GLN A 205 -7.88 10.97 -9.46
CA GLN A 205 -8.49 11.56 -10.66
C GLN A 205 -9.96 11.84 -10.42
N ASN A 206 -10.34 13.11 -10.51
CA ASN A 206 -11.74 13.52 -10.47
C ASN A 206 -12.30 13.67 -11.90
N ARG A 207 -12.86 12.59 -12.46
CA ARG A 207 -13.51 12.58 -13.78
C ARG A 207 -15.04 12.53 -13.69
N LYS A 208 -15.62 12.82 -12.52
CA LYS A 208 -17.09 12.87 -12.30
C LYS A 208 -17.84 13.78 -13.28
N ALA A 209 -17.19 14.84 -13.77
CA ALA A 209 -17.76 15.78 -14.75
C ALA A 209 -17.37 15.49 -16.21
N ASP A 210 -16.58 14.45 -16.47
CA ASP A 210 -16.03 14.12 -17.78
C ASP A 210 -16.53 12.75 -18.28
N PRO A 211 -17.64 12.71 -19.03
CA PRO A 211 -18.22 11.46 -19.50
C PRO A 211 -17.53 10.86 -20.73
N ASN A 212 -16.47 11.49 -21.26
CA ASN A 212 -15.79 11.02 -22.48
C ASN A 212 -14.27 10.88 -22.29
N VAL A 213 -13.79 10.72 -21.06
CA VAL A 213 -12.37 10.42 -20.84
C VAL A 213 -12.05 9.05 -21.46
N ASP A 214 -10.98 9.00 -22.25
CA ASP A 214 -10.43 7.75 -22.77
C ASP A 214 -9.56 7.06 -21.70
N ASP A 215 -8.83 6.02 -22.10
CA ASP A 215 -7.86 5.35 -21.23
C ASP A 215 -6.79 6.32 -20.72
N LEU A 216 -6.39 6.15 -19.47
CA LEU A 216 -5.41 6.97 -18.78
C LEU A 216 -4.12 6.17 -18.57
N TYR A 217 -3.00 6.76 -18.97
CA TYR A 217 -1.70 6.10 -19.00
C TYR A 217 -0.71 6.75 -18.04
N TYR A 218 0.06 5.92 -17.34
CA TYR A 218 1.24 6.29 -16.57
C TYR A 218 2.43 5.50 -17.09
N ARG A 219 3.62 6.10 -17.05
CA ARG A 219 4.85 5.45 -17.49
C ARG A 219 5.73 5.15 -16.29
N LEU A 220 6.10 3.89 -16.09
CA LEU A 220 7.02 3.42 -15.06
C LEU A 220 8.33 3.02 -15.74
N GLU A 221 9.47 3.39 -15.17
CA GLU A 221 10.79 2.93 -15.66
C GLU A 221 11.48 2.18 -14.52
N ILE A 222 11.92 0.95 -14.77
CA ILE A 222 12.87 0.23 -13.92
C ILE A 222 14.28 0.57 -14.44
N PRO A 223 15.11 1.30 -13.68
CA PRO A 223 16.42 1.75 -14.12
C PRO A 223 17.32 0.62 -14.60
N THR A 224 18.26 0.96 -15.49
CA THR A 224 19.33 0.04 -15.89
C THR A 224 20.11 -0.44 -14.66
N GLU A 225 20.52 -1.71 -14.64
CA GLU A 225 21.21 -2.38 -13.52
C GLU A 225 20.38 -2.52 -12.23
N THR A 226 19.11 -2.15 -12.25
CA THR A 226 18.15 -2.45 -11.17
C THR A 226 17.07 -3.40 -11.67
N VAL A 227 16.48 -4.16 -10.75
CA VAL A 227 15.25 -4.92 -10.98
C VAL A 227 14.20 -4.49 -9.97
N ALA A 228 12.92 -4.71 -10.27
CA ALA A 228 11.89 -4.69 -9.24
C ALA A 228 11.58 -6.12 -8.79
N ASN A 229 12.01 -6.50 -7.59
CA ASN A 229 11.65 -7.79 -7.00
C ASN A 229 10.21 -7.82 -6.49
N GLU A 230 9.59 -6.66 -6.28
CA GLU A 230 8.18 -6.55 -5.95
C GLU A 230 7.57 -5.26 -6.52
N PHE A 231 6.41 -5.37 -7.15
CA PHE A 231 5.60 -4.26 -7.60
C PHE A 231 4.14 -4.49 -7.17
N SER A 232 3.57 -3.52 -6.47
CA SER A 232 2.18 -3.57 -5.99
C SER A 232 1.48 -2.28 -6.37
N ILE A 233 0.37 -2.38 -7.09
CA ILE A 233 -0.47 -1.24 -7.46
C ILE A 233 -1.94 -1.54 -7.23
N ILE A 234 -2.61 -0.62 -6.53
CA ILE A 234 -4.03 -0.71 -6.21
C ILE A 234 -4.75 0.49 -6.80
N LEU A 235 -5.80 0.22 -7.55
CA LEU A 235 -6.81 1.18 -7.98
C LEU A 235 -8.06 0.96 -7.14
N THR A 236 -8.68 2.02 -6.62
CA THR A 236 -9.98 1.92 -5.92
C THR A 236 -10.89 3.07 -6.30
N TRP A 237 -12.20 2.82 -6.23
CA TRP A 237 -13.22 3.84 -6.40
C TRP A 237 -14.37 3.58 -5.45
N ASN A 238 -15.07 4.63 -5.03
CA ASN A 238 -16.29 4.43 -4.27
C ASN A 238 -17.43 4.02 -5.20
N HIS A 239 -18.37 3.25 -4.66
CA HIS A 239 -19.71 3.06 -5.18
C HIS A 239 -20.57 4.26 -4.79
N ALA A 240 -21.05 5.04 -5.77
CA ALA A 240 -21.92 6.17 -5.52
C ALA A 240 -23.40 5.76 -5.64
N GLY A 241 -24.19 6.09 -4.62
CA GLY A 241 -25.64 6.03 -4.68
C GLY A 241 -26.23 7.39 -5.07
N ALA A 242 -27.27 7.44 -5.90
CA ALA A 242 -28.00 8.69 -6.12
C ALA A 242 -29.23 8.81 -5.21
N LEU A 243 -29.48 9.97 -4.62
CA LEU A 243 -30.81 10.28 -4.07
C LEU A 243 -31.77 10.53 -5.25
N SER A 244 -32.68 9.59 -5.53
CA SER A 244 -33.81 9.85 -6.43
C SER A 244 -34.61 11.03 -5.87
N GLY A 245 -34.67 12.15 -6.61
CA GLY A 245 -35.27 13.43 -6.19
C GLY A 245 -36.60 13.28 -5.45
N GLY A 246 -36.54 13.35 -4.11
CA GLY A 246 -37.67 13.16 -3.21
C GLY A 246 -37.21 12.81 -1.79
N THR A 247 -38.12 12.81 -0.82
CA THR A 247 -37.85 12.41 0.58
C THR A 247 -37.68 10.90 0.77
N THR A 248 -37.63 10.13 -0.32
CA THR A 248 -37.55 8.67 -0.32
C THR A 248 -36.19 8.25 -0.85
N TYR A 249 -35.39 7.63 0.02
CA TYR A 249 -34.12 7.03 -0.34
C TYR A 249 -34.35 5.85 -1.31
N ASN A 250 -34.04 6.05 -2.58
CA ASN A 250 -34.15 5.06 -3.65
C ASN A 250 -32.90 5.14 -4.54
N PRO A 251 -31.74 4.68 -4.05
CA PRO A 251 -30.52 4.66 -4.84
C PRO A 251 -30.69 3.66 -5.97
N ALA A 252 -30.46 4.12 -7.20
CA ALA A 252 -30.04 3.22 -8.26
C ALA A 252 -28.52 3.07 -8.09
N PRO A 253 -28.02 1.92 -7.61
CA PRO A 253 -26.58 1.70 -7.49
C PRO A 253 -25.97 1.67 -8.90
N SER A 254 -25.07 2.60 -9.23
CA SER A 254 -24.18 2.46 -10.39
C SER A 254 -22.79 2.11 -9.87
N LEU A 255 -22.38 0.86 -10.07
CA LEU A 255 -20.98 0.49 -9.93
C LEU A 255 -20.31 0.79 -11.26
N GLN A 256 -19.34 1.71 -11.26
CA GLN A 256 -18.47 1.91 -12.39
C GLN A 256 -17.53 0.71 -12.54
N ASN A 257 -17.21 0.32 -13.77
CA ASN A 257 -16.24 -0.74 -14.07
C ASN A 257 -14.92 -0.08 -14.51
N LEU A 258 -13.95 0.00 -13.62
CA LEU A 258 -12.59 0.41 -13.95
C LEU A 258 -11.73 -0.83 -14.06
N ASP A 259 -10.80 -0.82 -15.02
CA ASP A 259 -9.84 -1.90 -15.22
C ASP A 259 -8.41 -1.37 -15.09
N LEU A 260 -7.50 -2.23 -14.65
CA LEU A 260 -6.08 -1.94 -14.50
C LEU A 260 -5.25 -2.94 -15.31
N ALA A 261 -4.30 -2.44 -16.10
CA ALA A 261 -3.38 -3.27 -16.87
C ALA A 261 -1.95 -2.74 -16.83
N LEU A 262 -0.99 -3.65 -16.83
CA LEU A 262 0.44 -3.39 -16.90
C LEU A 262 0.97 -3.97 -18.21
N TYR A 263 1.66 -3.15 -18.98
CA TYR A 263 2.31 -3.51 -20.23
C TYR A 263 3.81 -3.30 -20.12
N ASP A 264 4.58 -4.20 -20.74
CA ASP A 264 5.99 -3.95 -21.02
C ASP A 264 6.08 -3.30 -22.40
N ASP A 265 6.61 -2.07 -22.47
CA ASP A 265 6.66 -1.32 -23.71
C ASP A 265 7.66 -1.92 -24.71
N GLN A 266 8.58 -2.79 -24.28
CA GLN A 266 9.57 -3.44 -25.15
C GLN A 266 10.32 -2.42 -26.07
N GLY A 267 10.47 -1.18 -25.59
CA GLY A 267 11.11 -0.07 -26.30
C GLY A 267 10.19 0.84 -27.14
N SER A 268 8.87 0.65 -27.13
CA SER A 268 7.89 1.55 -27.76
C SER A 268 6.57 1.59 -26.99
N PHE A 269 6.07 2.80 -26.69
CA PHE A 269 4.77 2.96 -26.03
C PHE A 269 3.66 2.18 -26.74
N ILE A 270 2.91 1.39 -25.97
CA ILE A 270 1.81 0.59 -26.47
C ILE A 270 0.49 1.31 -26.17
N ALA A 271 0.05 2.12 -27.13
CA ALA A 271 -1.25 2.81 -27.08
C ALA A 271 -2.40 1.80 -27.33
N ILE A 272 -2.81 1.06 -26.31
CA ILE A 272 -3.83 0.02 -26.46
C ILE A 272 -5.22 0.59 -26.22
N GLN A 273 -5.92 0.92 -27.30
CA GLN A 273 -7.28 1.48 -27.30
C GLN A 273 -8.41 0.43 -27.45
N SER A 274 -8.14 -0.87 -27.26
CA SER A 274 -9.19 -1.90 -27.38
C SER A 274 -9.04 -3.06 -26.41
N ASP A 275 -10.16 -3.58 -25.90
CA ASP A 275 -10.26 -4.72 -24.97
C ASP A 275 -9.55 -6.00 -25.47
N ALA A 276 -9.38 -6.16 -26.79
CA ALA A 276 -8.67 -7.29 -27.41
C ALA A 276 -7.19 -7.38 -27.03
N ALA A 277 -6.62 -6.34 -26.43
CA ALA A 277 -5.22 -6.28 -26.04
C ALA A 277 -5.01 -6.19 -24.52
N LEU A 278 -6.03 -6.57 -23.74
CA LEU A 278 -5.80 -7.11 -22.40
C LEU A 278 -5.02 -8.44 -22.47
N ASP A 279 -5.02 -9.14 -23.60
CA ASP A 279 -4.31 -10.42 -23.77
C ASP A 279 -2.78 -10.26 -23.89
N ASP A 280 -2.30 -9.07 -24.28
CA ASP A 280 -0.88 -8.74 -24.39
C ASP A 280 -0.33 -8.07 -23.12
N ALA A 281 -1.18 -7.86 -22.10
CA ALA A 281 -0.74 -7.28 -20.83
C ALA A 281 0.19 -8.26 -20.08
N LEU A 282 1.27 -7.73 -19.51
CA LEU A 282 2.12 -8.48 -18.59
C LEU A 282 1.30 -8.97 -17.39
N ASP A 283 0.43 -8.10 -16.88
CA ASP A 283 -0.54 -8.40 -15.83
C ASP A 283 -1.76 -7.49 -15.95
N LYS A 284 -2.88 -7.92 -15.39
CA LYS A 284 -4.14 -7.17 -15.41
C LYS A 284 -5.05 -7.52 -14.24
N SER A 285 -5.98 -6.62 -13.98
CA SER A 285 -7.06 -6.78 -13.02
C SER A 285 -8.30 -6.09 -13.62
N VAL A 286 -9.33 -6.89 -13.87
CA VAL A 286 -10.51 -6.58 -14.71
C VAL A 286 -11.80 -7.11 -14.06
N SER A 287 -11.95 -6.90 -12.75
CA SER A 287 -13.12 -7.38 -12.01
C SER A 287 -14.37 -6.57 -12.33
N THR A 288 -15.35 -7.23 -12.94
CA THR A 288 -16.67 -6.63 -13.19
C THR A 288 -17.54 -6.43 -11.94
N VAL A 289 -17.07 -6.88 -10.77
CA VAL A 289 -17.89 -6.95 -9.55
C VAL A 289 -17.31 -6.17 -8.38
N ASP A 290 -15.99 -5.99 -8.34
CA ASP A 290 -15.28 -5.29 -7.28
C ASP A 290 -15.18 -3.78 -7.57
N ASN A 291 -14.83 -3.01 -6.54
CA ASN A 291 -14.49 -1.59 -6.65
C ASN A 291 -13.02 -1.33 -6.30
N VAL A 292 -12.20 -2.32 -6.63
CA VAL A 292 -10.76 -2.37 -6.42
C VAL A 292 -10.16 -3.19 -7.56
N GLU A 293 -9.03 -2.76 -8.09
CA GLU A 293 -8.19 -3.56 -8.98
C GLU A 293 -6.78 -3.64 -8.38
N HIS A 294 -6.14 -4.81 -8.50
CA HIS A 294 -4.83 -5.08 -7.92
C HIS A 294 -3.92 -5.79 -8.92
N ILE A 295 -2.77 -5.18 -9.20
CA ILE A 295 -1.64 -5.89 -9.79
C ILE A 295 -0.56 -6.04 -8.71
N TYR A 296 -0.07 -7.26 -8.58
CA TYR A 296 0.99 -7.64 -7.68
C TYR A 296 1.93 -8.58 -8.43
N VAL A 297 3.13 -8.09 -8.72
CA VAL A 297 4.22 -8.81 -9.36
C VAL A 297 5.32 -8.97 -8.34
N ARG A 298 5.90 -10.16 -8.23
CA ARG A 298 6.95 -10.45 -7.26
C ARG A 298 7.84 -11.56 -7.78
N ASP A 299 9.12 -11.46 -7.49
CA ASP A 299 10.05 -12.56 -7.62
C ASP A 299 9.74 -13.69 -6.64
N ASP A 300 9.61 -14.93 -7.15
CA ASP A 300 9.48 -16.13 -6.35
C ASP A 300 10.86 -16.81 -6.17
N PRO A 301 11.46 -16.73 -4.97
CA PRO A 301 12.78 -17.31 -4.71
C PRO A 301 12.80 -18.85 -4.78
N GLU A 302 11.65 -19.52 -4.81
CA GLU A 302 11.57 -20.97 -5.00
C GLU A 302 11.67 -21.38 -6.48
N THR A 303 11.48 -20.44 -7.40
CA THR A 303 11.65 -20.66 -8.83
C THR A 303 13.07 -20.29 -9.27
N SER A 304 13.54 -20.90 -10.36
CA SER A 304 14.88 -20.61 -10.89
C SER A 304 14.92 -19.41 -11.84
N ALA A 305 13.76 -18.97 -12.32
CA ALA A 305 13.62 -17.85 -13.25
C ALA A 305 13.12 -16.64 -12.46
N PHE A 306 13.67 -15.47 -12.73
CA PHE A 306 13.21 -14.25 -12.07
C PHE A 306 11.78 -13.89 -12.53
N GLU A 307 10.88 -13.66 -11.57
CA GLU A 307 9.45 -13.36 -11.86
C GLU A 307 9.06 -11.89 -11.55
N GLY A 308 10.03 -11.06 -11.16
CA GLY A 308 9.84 -9.62 -11.00
C GLY A 308 9.89 -8.81 -12.32
N LEU A 309 10.02 -7.49 -12.20
CA LEU A 309 10.19 -6.61 -13.37
C LEU A 309 11.69 -6.39 -13.66
N LEU A 310 12.08 -6.67 -14.90
CA LEU A 310 13.44 -6.43 -15.40
C LEU A 310 13.66 -4.94 -15.71
N PRO A 311 14.92 -4.48 -15.92
CA PRO A 311 15.17 -3.13 -16.40
C PRO A 311 14.39 -2.85 -17.68
N GLY A 312 13.67 -1.74 -17.73
CA GLY A 312 12.77 -1.46 -18.85
C GLY A 312 11.75 -0.37 -18.57
N VAL A 313 10.96 -0.07 -19.60
CA VAL A 313 9.85 0.88 -19.54
C VAL A 313 8.55 0.11 -19.60
N TYR A 314 7.65 0.45 -18.68
CA TYR A 314 6.35 -0.16 -18.53
C TYR A 314 5.25 0.90 -18.59
N THR A 315 4.12 0.52 -19.17
CA THR A 315 2.92 1.37 -19.20
C THR A 315 1.86 0.80 -18.26
N LEU A 316 1.41 1.63 -17.32
CA LEU A 316 0.21 1.38 -16.53
C LEU A 316 -0.98 2.01 -17.24
N LYS A 317 -2.06 1.26 -17.39
CA LYS A 317 -3.30 1.71 -18.02
C LYS A 317 -4.47 1.58 -17.06
N VAL A 318 -5.20 2.68 -16.88
CA VAL A 318 -6.51 2.71 -16.22
C VAL A 318 -7.59 2.94 -17.28
N SER A 319 -8.54 2.03 -17.37
CA SER A 319 -9.67 2.10 -18.30
C SER A 319 -10.99 2.30 -17.53
N GLY A 320 -12.01 2.85 -18.20
CA GLY A 320 -13.36 2.94 -17.63
C GLY A 320 -13.61 4.09 -16.66
N ALA A 321 -12.71 5.08 -16.57
CA ALA A 321 -12.81 6.20 -15.64
C ALA A 321 -13.87 7.27 -15.99
N ALA A 322 -14.54 7.17 -17.15
CA ALA A 322 -15.51 8.15 -17.63
C ALA A 322 -16.66 8.38 -16.65
N GLY A 323 -16.84 9.64 -16.23
CA GLY A 323 -17.89 10.06 -15.32
C GLY A 323 -17.66 9.63 -13.86
N TRP A 324 -16.45 9.21 -13.49
CA TRP A 324 -16.15 8.68 -12.16
C TRP A 324 -14.87 9.25 -11.57
N ASP A 325 -14.64 9.06 -10.28
CA ASP A 325 -13.36 9.37 -9.63
C ASP A 325 -12.75 8.13 -9.00
N TYR A 326 -11.42 8.14 -8.87
CA TYR A 326 -10.68 7.02 -8.34
C TYR A 326 -9.42 7.47 -7.61
N GLY A 327 -8.95 6.62 -6.73
CA GLY A 327 -7.61 6.69 -6.13
C GLY A 327 -6.74 5.55 -6.65
N LEU A 328 -5.48 5.87 -6.97
CA LEU A 328 -4.47 4.93 -7.42
C LEU A 328 -3.26 5.06 -6.49
N ALA A 329 -2.62 3.94 -6.15
CA ALA A 329 -1.41 3.94 -5.32
C ALA A 329 -0.51 2.78 -5.72
N TRP A 330 0.79 3.01 -5.78
CA TRP A 330 1.76 1.97 -6.10
C TRP A 330 3.04 2.09 -5.28
N ARG A 331 3.69 0.94 -5.14
CA ARG A 331 5.06 0.82 -4.64
C ARG A 331 5.82 -0.20 -5.46
N THR A 332 7.10 0.09 -5.64
CA THR A 332 8.07 -0.75 -6.33
C THR A 332 9.23 -0.91 -5.38
N GLN A 333 9.56 -2.15 -5.04
CA GLN A 333 10.80 -2.46 -4.35
C GLN A 333 11.81 -2.78 -5.43
N THR A 334 12.85 -1.95 -5.52
CA THR A 334 13.95 -2.16 -6.43
C THR A 334 15.15 -2.72 -5.70
N GLN A 335 16.06 -3.33 -6.46
CA GLN A 335 17.39 -3.66 -5.98
C GLN A 335 18.36 -3.61 -7.17
N LEU A 336 19.60 -3.23 -6.93
CA LEU A 336 20.70 -3.39 -7.88
C LEU A 336 20.92 -4.88 -8.11
N ALA A 337 20.89 -5.27 -9.38
CA ALA A 337 21.14 -6.64 -9.78
C ALA A 337 21.64 -6.72 -11.22
N VAL A 338 22.54 -7.67 -11.46
CA VAL A 338 22.95 -8.04 -12.81
C VAL A 338 22.08 -9.20 -13.28
N TYR A 339 21.38 -9.00 -14.39
CA TYR A 339 20.61 -10.05 -15.06
C TYR A 339 21.48 -10.78 -16.08
N ASN A 340 21.53 -12.11 -15.97
CA ASN A 340 22.17 -12.97 -16.95
C ASN A 340 21.13 -13.60 -17.87
N GLU A 341 20.98 -13.04 -19.07
CA GLU A 341 20.04 -13.53 -20.09
C GLU A 341 20.25 -15.00 -20.49
N LEU A 342 21.48 -15.52 -20.41
CA LEU A 342 21.78 -16.90 -20.81
C LEU A 342 21.30 -17.93 -19.79
N THR A 343 21.22 -17.53 -18.53
CA THR A 343 20.81 -18.42 -17.41
C THR A 343 19.49 -18.00 -16.78
N GLU A 344 18.92 -16.86 -17.19
CA GLU A 344 17.70 -16.26 -16.63
C GLU A 344 17.79 -16.05 -15.11
N THR A 345 19.00 -15.80 -14.61
CA THR A 345 19.28 -15.62 -13.19
C THR A 345 19.70 -14.20 -12.86
N LEU A 346 19.29 -13.71 -11.70
CA LEU A 346 19.80 -12.47 -11.12
C LEU A 346 20.92 -12.72 -10.10
N THR A 347 21.89 -11.82 -10.10
CA THR A 347 22.86 -11.70 -9.01
C THR A 347 22.73 -10.32 -8.38
N PRO A 348 22.28 -10.22 -7.10
CA PRO A 348 22.26 -8.96 -6.38
C PRO A 348 23.62 -8.27 -6.39
N LEU A 349 23.61 -6.96 -6.53
CA LEU A 349 24.78 -6.10 -6.58
C LEU A 349 24.70 -5.08 -5.44
N ILE A 350 25.87 -4.70 -4.93
CA ILE A 350 26.04 -3.54 -4.06
C ILE A 350 27.04 -2.63 -4.76
N ASP A 351 26.71 -1.36 -4.90
CA ASP A 351 27.61 -0.35 -5.45
C ASP A 351 27.71 0.86 -4.52
N ALA A 352 28.84 0.95 -3.82
CA ALA A 352 29.09 1.98 -2.82
C ALA A 352 30.13 3.03 -3.27
N ASP A 353 30.44 3.09 -4.57
CA ASP A 353 31.22 4.16 -5.21
C ASP A 353 30.25 5.26 -5.67
N PHE A 354 29.89 6.16 -4.75
CA PHE A 354 28.81 7.11 -4.96
C PHE A 354 29.24 8.35 -5.76
N ASP A 355 30.54 8.60 -5.92
CA ASP A 355 31.08 9.70 -6.74
C ASP A 355 31.62 9.26 -8.12
N ASP A 356 31.47 7.97 -8.47
CA ASP A 356 31.89 7.36 -9.74
C ASP A 356 33.38 7.50 -10.04
N ASN A 357 34.23 7.60 -9.01
CA ASN A 357 35.67 7.78 -9.21
C ASN A 357 36.44 6.45 -9.37
N GLY A 358 35.78 5.31 -9.20
CA GLY A 358 36.32 3.96 -9.31
C GLY A 358 36.95 3.43 -8.02
N VAL A 359 36.84 4.14 -6.89
CA VAL A 359 37.31 3.71 -5.57
C VAL A 359 36.24 3.96 -4.52
N ILE A 360 36.16 3.05 -3.55
CA ILE A 360 35.27 3.19 -2.40
C ILE A 360 36.10 3.70 -1.22
N ASP A 361 35.89 4.95 -0.81
CA ASP A 361 36.66 5.59 0.26
C ASP A 361 35.84 6.53 1.17
N GLY A 362 36.52 7.45 1.86
CA GLY A 362 35.88 8.37 2.79
C GLY A 362 35.01 9.45 2.13
N VAL A 363 35.18 9.69 0.83
CA VAL A 363 34.32 10.59 0.04
C VAL A 363 32.95 9.97 -0.14
N ASP A 364 32.89 8.68 -0.48
CA ASP A 364 31.63 7.93 -0.59
C ASP A 364 30.90 7.86 0.75
N PHE A 365 31.63 7.56 1.83
CA PHE A 365 31.04 7.58 3.17
C PHE A 365 30.45 8.95 3.53
N LEU A 366 31.08 10.04 3.07
CA LEU A 366 30.57 11.39 3.28
C LEU A 366 29.29 11.64 2.47
N ILE A 367 29.18 11.11 1.24
CA ILE A 367 27.96 11.18 0.43
C ILE A 367 26.83 10.45 1.14
N TRP A 368 27.02 9.18 1.53
CA TRP A 368 26.02 8.44 2.31
C TRP A 368 25.62 9.21 3.57
N GLN A 369 26.59 9.72 4.34
CA GLN A 369 26.29 10.48 5.57
C GLN A 369 25.46 11.74 5.33
N GLN A 370 25.64 12.42 4.20
CA GLN A 370 24.90 13.64 3.87
C GLN A 370 23.44 13.37 3.52
N HIS A 371 23.15 12.16 3.04
CA HIS A 371 21.85 11.77 2.52
C HIS A 371 21.14 10.70 3.35
N ALA A 372 21.80 10.18 4.39
CA ALA A 372 21.24 9.22 5.34
C ALA A 372 19.87 9.67 5.88
N GLY A 373 18.89 8.77 5.78
CA GLY A 373 17.49 9.03 6.12
C GLY A 373 16.64 9.55 4.97
N THR A 374 17.16 9.57 3.73
CA THR A 374 16.31 9.65 2.54
C THR A 374 15.45 8.39 2.51
N LEU A 375 14.13 8.53 2.35
CA LEU A 375 13.18 7.41 2.55
C LEU A 375 12.61 6.84 1.25
N VAL A 376 12.65 7.61 0.17
CA VAL A 376 12.18 7.23 -1.17
C VAL A 376 12.90 8.08 -2.21
N ASN A 377 13.00 7.56 -3.44
CA ASN A 377 13.59 8.23 -4.59
C ASN A 377 15.06 8.65 -4.38
N ALA A 378 15.79 7.94 -3.53
CA ALA A 378 17.23 8.03 -3.51
C ALA A 378 17.79 7.51 -4.85
N SER A 379 18.91 8.08 -5.27
CA SER A 379 19.72 7.53 -6.34
C SER A 379 21.05 7.06 -5.78
N ARG A 380 21.72 6.16 -6.50
CA ARG A 380 23.03 5.64 -6.07
C ARG A 380 24.03 6.73 -5.67
N ASN A 381 24.13 7.82 -6.45
CA ASN A 381 25.03 8.94 -6.12
C ASN A 381 24.61 9.78 -4.89
N GLN A 382 23.52 9.41 -4.23
CA GLN A 382 23.07 9.94 -2.95
C GLN A 382 23.32 8.94 -1.82
N GLY A 383 23.98 7.81 -2.06
CA GLY A 383 24.31 6.85 -1.01
C GLY A 383 23.46 5.58 -0.99
N ASP A 384 22.57 5.39 -1.97
CA ASP A 384 21.76 4.18 -2.16
C ASP A 384 22.63 3.08 -2.82
N ALA A 385 23.26 2.25 -2.00
CA ALA A 385 24.21 1.24 -2.44
C ALA A 385 23.55 -0.07 -2.86
N ASP A 386 22.32 -0.36 -2.44
CA ASP A 386 21.60 -1.57 -2.81
C ASP A 386 20.48 -1.33 -3.83
N GLY A 387 20.21 -0.08 -4.20
CA GLY A 387 19.29 0.31 -5.25
C GLY A 387 17.82 0.23 -4.87
N ASP A 388 17.49 0.22 -3.59
CA ASP A 388 16.10 0.13 -3.12
C ASP A 388 15.37 1.50 -3.06
N GLY A 389 16.10 2.57 -3.36
CA GLY A 389 15.58 3.92 -3.44
C GLY A 389 15.47 4.63 -2.09
N ASP A 390 16.08 4.10 -1.04
CA ASP A 390 16.29 4.80 0.23
C ASP A 390 17.79 4.95 0.58
N VAL A 391 18.12 5.64 1.68
CA VAL A 391 19.52 5.74 2.15
C VAL A 391 19.56 5.43 3.64
N ASP A 392 19.85 4.18 3.98
CA ASP A 392 19.72 3.66 5.33
C ASP A 392 20.90 2.79 5.81
N ALA A 393 20.63 1.90 6.77
CA ALA A 393 21.63 1.03 7.36
C ALA A 393 22.06 -0.11 6.41
N ASP A 394 21.20 -0.55 5.51
CA ASP A 394 21.49 -1.63 4.55
C ASP A 394 22.53 -1.14 3.51
N ASP A 395 22.44 0.12 3.07
CA ASP A 395 23.49 0.76 2.27
C ASP A 395 24.82 0.85 2.98
N LEU A 396 24.79 1.22 4.26
CA LEU A 396 26.01 1.31 5.06
C LEU A 396 26.64 -0.07 5.26
N LEU A 397 25.83 -1.12 5.40
CA LEU A 397 26.32 -2.50 5.43
C LEU A 397 26.97 -2.87 4.09
N GLY A 398 26.35 -2.50 2.98
CA GLY A 398 26.90 -2.64 1.64
C GLY A 398 28.27 -1.95 1.48
N PHE A 399 28.35 -0.68 1.87
CA PHE A 399 29.59 0.11 1.88
C PHE A 399 30.70 -0.58 2.70
N ASN A 400 30.39 -1.04 3.91
CA ASN A 400 31.37 -1.74 4.76
C ASN A 400 31.84 -3.07 4.17
N ALA A 401 30.95 -3.81 3.51
CA ALA A 401 31.31 -5.05 2.83
C ALA A 401 32.23 -4.79 1.62
N ALA A 402 31.99 -3.71 0.89
CA ALA A 402 32.73 -3.35 -0.32
C ALA A 402 34.17 -2.85 -0.03
N LEU A 403 34.42 -2.24 1.14
CA LEU A 403 35.77 -1.90 1.61
C LEU A 403 36.69 -3.12 1.83
N GLY A 404 36.14 -4.34 1.86
CA GLY A 404 36.85 -5.59 2.11
C GLY A 404 37.31 -5.74 3.57
N PRO A 405 37.97 -6.86 3.94
CA PRO A 405 38.56 -7.01 5.27
C PRO A 405 39.68 -5.97 5.41
N THR A 406 39.38 -4.86 6.07
CA THR A 406 40.42 -3.97 6.58
C THR A 406 41.41 -4.84 7.36
N PRO A 407 42.72 -4.81 7.07
CA PRO A 407 43.67 -5.37 8.01
C PRO A 407 43.43 -4.62 9.31
N LEU A 408 42.89 -5.31 10.32
CA LEU A 408 42.80 -4.82 11.68
C LEU A 408 44.24 -4.64 12.20
N ALA A 409 44.85 -3.54 11.81
CA ALA A 409 46.07 -3.00 12.37
C ALA A 409 45.75 -1.57 12.77
N SER A 410 45.33 -1.45 14.03
CA SER A 410 45.37 -0.25 14.87
C SER A 410 44.44 0.92 14.53
N VAL A 411 43.20 0.85 15.00
CA VAL A 411 42.62 1.93 15.84
C VAL A 411 41.78 1.31 16.96
N LEU A 412 42.44 0.68 17.94
CA LEU A 412 41.86 0.57 19.28
C LEU A 412 42.05 1.94 19.96
N ALA A 413 41.09 2.83 19.76
CA ALA A 413 40.87 3.95 20.67
C ALA A 413 39.41 4.42 20.56
N ILE A 414 38.48 3.56 20.96
CA ILE A 414 37.21 4.04 21.50
C ILE A 414 37.60 4.79 22.77
N HIS A 415 37.86 6.09 22.66
CA HIS A 415 37.78 6.95 23.83
C HIS A 415 36.32 6.84 24.28
N ALA A 416 36.11 6.22 25.44
CA ALA A 416 34.84 6.34 26.14
C ALA A 416 34.50 7.84 26.15
N VAL A 417 33.38 8.19 25.51
CA VAL A 417 32.79 9.52 25.64
C VAL A 417 32.67 9.76 27.14
N PRO A 418 33.36 10.77 27.71
CA PRO A 418 33.20 11.07 29.12
C PRO A 418 31.72 11.34 29.36
N GLU A 419 31.08 10.53 30.22
CA GLU A 419 29.70 10.76 30.61
C GLU A 419 29.56 12.23 31.02
N PRO A 420 28.52 12.96 30.53
CA PRO A 420 28.36 14.35 30.88
C PRO A 420 28.34 14.47 32.40
N ALA A 421 29.10 15.43 32.95
CA ALA A 421 29.22 15.71 34.39
C ALA A 421 27.88 16.05 35.10
N GLY A 422 26.73 15.87 34.43
CA GLY A 422 25.39 16.09 34.93
C GLY A 422 25.03 15.26 36.17
N LEU A 423 25.50 14.01 36.27
CA LEU A 423 25.27 13.19 37.47
C LEU A 423 26.00 13.76 38.71
N GLY A 424 27.20 14.31 38.52
CA GLY A 424 27.95 14.98 39.59
C GLY A 424 27.30 16.29 40.06
N ILE A 425 26.74 17.07 39.13
CA ILE A 425 26.05 18.32 39.45
C ILE A 425 24.70 18.04 40.14
N ALA A 426 23.95 17.01 39.70
CA ALA A 426 22.69 16.62 40.34
C ALA A 426 22.87 16.13 41.80
N LEU A 427 23.96 15.41 42.09
CA LEU A 427 24.32 15.00 43.45
C LEU A 427 24.75 16.18 44.34
N MET A 428 25.47 17.16 43.79
CA MET A 428 25.86 18.35 44.57
C MET A 428 24.67 19.28 44.87
N VAL A 429 23.73 19.44 43.93
CA VAL A 429 22.53 20.26 44.14
C VAL A 429 21.58 19.61 45.16
N SER A 430 21.42 18.29 45.13
CA SER A 430 20.59 17.56 46.10
C SER A 430 21.20 17.55 47.51
N ALA A 431 22.53 17.44 47.64
CA ALA A 431 23.22 17.57 48.92
C ALA A 431 23.12 18.99 49.51
N ALA A 432 23.26 20.03 48.68
CA ALA A 432 23.09 21.42 49.12
C ALA A 432 21.65 21.73 49.56
N ALA A 433 20.65 21.18 48.88
CA ALA A 433 19.25 21.30 49.26
C ALA A 433 18.95 20.57 50.59
N ALA A 434 19.54 19.40 50.82
CA ALA A 434 19.40 18.65 52.06
C ALA A 434 20.02 19.39 53.26
N VAL A 435 21.23 19.95 53.11
CA VAL A 435 21.90 20.74 54.16
C VAL A 435 21.13 22.02 54.48
N ARG A 436 20.57 22.70 53.47
CA ARG A 436 19.73 23.89 53.67
C ARG A 436 18.41 23.56 54.39
N ARG A 437 17.83 22.38 54.13
CA ARG A 437 16.60 21.92 54.81
C ARG A 437 16.87 21.52 56.26
N TYR A 438 18.03 20.96 56.57
CA TYR A 438 18.45 20.64 57.94
C TYR A 438 18.64 21.91 58.79
N ARG A 439 19.33 22.93 58.25
CA ARG A 439 19.59 24.21 58.95
C ARG A 439 18.35 25.09 59.18
N ARG A 440 17.23 24.83 58.51
CA ARG A 440 15.95 25.55 58.74
C ARG A 440 15.04 24.86 59.76
N ARG A 441 15.42 23.67 60.25
CA ARG A 441 14.66 22.89 61.23
C ARG A 441 15.27 22.92 62.64
N GLN A 442 16.41 23.59 62.81
CA GLN A 442 16.88 24.12 64.09
C GLN A 442 16.61 25.61 64.11
#